data_AF-A0AAU1BZU9-F1
#
_entry.id   AF-A0AAU1BZU9-F1
#
_cell.length_a   1.000
_cell.length_b   1.000
_cell.length_c   1.000
_cell.angle_alpha   90.00
_cell.angle_beta   90.00
_cell.angle_gamma   90.00
#
_symmetry.space_group_name_H-M   'P 1'
#
loop_
_entity.id
_entity.type
_entity.pdbx_description
1 polymer ?
#
loop_
_entity_poly.entity_id
_entity_poly.type
_entity_poly.pdbx_seq_one_letter_code
_entity_poly.pdbx_strand_id
1 'polypeptide(L)'
;MSFDQEWAVLKAKAQVRLGSVPSMDPGGPSPDGADLVLKYDDMGKIGHAAFLLHQHLSSAGKHAQQATEAAAKSLEGDGFGTGGALAKAGEGWQGQLQVLLDACAQISDHLDYSVTSSNQDDQFIGAQLRVSKISEYLDVPPPTSSSDVPHVRKAEGPVM
;
A
#
# COMPACT_ATOMS: atom_id res chain seq x y z
N MET A 1 -9.31 20.18 -33.28
CA MET A 1 -9.07 20.06 -31.83
C MET A 1 -7.57 19.84 -31.65
N SER A 2 -6.89 20.60 -30.79
CA SER A 2 -5.46 20.38 -30.53
C SER A 2 -5.26 19.39 -29.40
N PHE A 3 -4.12 18.69 -29.41
CA PHE A 3 -3.72 17.78 -28.34
C PHE A 3 -3.77 18.44 -26.96
N ASP A 4 -3.34 19.69 -26.83
CA ASP A 4 -3.40 20.44 -25.57
C ASP A 4 -4.83 20.59 -25.04
N GLN A 5 -5.81 20.72 -25.94
CA GLN A 5 -7.22 20.84 -25.59
C GLN A 5 -7.76 19.51 -25.06
N GLU A 6 -7.44 18.40 -25.72
CA GLU A 6 -7.82 17.06 -25.29
C GLU A 6 -7.12 16.65 -23.98
N TRP A 7 -5.84 17.02 -23.84
CA TRP A 7 -5.06 16.80 -22.63
C TRP A 7 -5.54 17.63 -21.44
N ALA A 8 -5.97 18.87 -21.68
CA ALA A 8 -6.58 19.70 -20.65
C ALA A 8 -7.92 19.11 -20.16
N VAL A 9 -8.74 18.60 -21.08
CA VAL A 9 -10.00 17.93 -20.74
C VAL A 9 -9.76 16.66 -19.93
N LEU A 10 -8.77 15.85 -20.31
CA LEU A 10 -8.40 14.64 -19.55
C LEU A 10 -7.87 14.96 -18.15
N LYS A 11 -7.02 15.98 -18.01
CA LYS A 11 -6.55 16.47 -16.71
C LYS A 11 -7.69 17.00 -15.85
N ALA A 12 -8.61 17.79 -16.42
CA ALA A 12 -9.77 18.31 -15.70
C ALA A 12 -10.68 17.16 -15.23
N LYS A 13 -10.92 16.16 -16.08
CA LYS A 13 -11.72 14.97 -15.73
C LYS A 13 -11.07 14.13 -14.63
N ALA A 14 -9.74 14.00 -14.65
CA ALA A 14 -8.99 13.32 -13.59
C ALA A 14 -9.03 14.12 -12.27
N GLN A 15 -8.88 15.45 -12.32
CA GLN A 15 -9.04 16.32 -11.15
C GLN A 15 -10.45 16.28 -10.57
N VAL A 16 -11.50 16.23 -11.38
CA VAL A 16 -12.88 16.07 -10.89
C VAL A 16 -13.06 14.74 -10.19
N ARG A 17 -12.45 13.65 -10.69
CA ARG A 17 -12.47 12.34 -10.02
C ARG A 17 -11.70 12.33 -8.70
N LEU A 18 -10.63 13.11 -8.60
CA LEU A 18 -9.85 13.26 -7.36
C LEU A 18 -10.51 14.24 -6.38
N GLY A 19 -11.16 15.31 -6.86
CA GLY A 19 -11.91 16.27 -6.07
C GLY A 19 -13.29 15.78 -5.63
N SER A 20 -13.79 14.69 -6.22
CA SER A 20 -14.94 13.93 -5.71
C SER A 20 -14.57 12.96 -4.59
N VAL A 21 -13.28 12.77 -4.33
CA VAL A 21 -12.84 12.17 -3.05
C VAL A 21 -13.02 13.29 -2.02
N PRO A 22 -13.81 13.09 -0.95
CA PRO A 22 -13.85 14.04 0.15
C PRO A 22 -12.40 14.40 0.53
N SER A 23 -12.15 15.66 0.88
CA SER A 23 -10.87 16.03 1.51
C SER A 23 -10.77 15.22 2.79
N MET A 24 -10.16 14.04 2.69
CA MET A 24 -9.86 13.18 3.81
C MET A 24 -8.71 13.90 4.51
N ASP A 25 -9.05 14.79 5.43
CA ASP A 25 -8.10 15.22 6.44
C ASP A 25 -7.57 13.90 7.05
N PRO A 26 -6.25 13.62 7.03
CA PRO A 26 -5.70 12.35 7.51
C PRO A 26 -6.03 12.02 8.98
N GLY A 27 -6.76 12.88 9.70
CA GLY A 27 -7.37 12.61 11.01
C GLY A 27 -8.80 13.15 11.19
N GLY A 28 -9.50 13.54 10.12
CA GLY A 28 -10.88 14.02 10.19
C GLY A 28 -11.88 12.86 10.33
N PRO A 29 -12.98 13.02 11.09
CA PRO A 29 -13.99 11.97 11.23
C PRO A 29 -14.59 11.63 9.86
N SER A 30 -14.70 10.32 9.57
CA SER A 30 -15.38 9.82 8.37
C SER A 30 -16.76 10.47 8.22
N PRO A 31 -17.26 10.75 6.99
CA PRO A 31 -18.56 11.38 6.77
C PRO A 31 -19.74 10.65 7.45
N ASP A 32 -19.59 9.35 7.71
CA ASP A 32 -20.59 8.51 8.38
C ASP A 32 -20.20 8.13 9.83
N GLY A 33 -19.09 8.67 10.35
CA GLY A 33 -18.55 8.35 11.68
C GLY A 33 -18.08 6.90 11.85
N ALA A 34 -18.04 6.12 10.77
CA ALA A 34 -17.56 4.75 10.80
C ALA A 34 -16.02 4.71 10.81
N ASP A 35 -15.47 3.93 11.75
CA ASP A 35 -14.04 3.61 11.77
C ASP A 35 -13.68 2.75 10.55
N LEU A 36 -12.58 3.11 9.89
CA LEU A 36 -11.99 2.29 8.84
C LEU A 36 -11.29 1.08 9.49
N VAL A 37 -11.98 -0.06 9.52
CA VAL A 37 -11.38 -1.31 9.99
C VAL A 37 -10.63 -1.99 8.84
N LEU A 38 -9.31 -1.97 8.92
CA LEU A 38 -8.43 -2.68 7.99
C LEU A 38 -7.82 -3.91 8.66
N LYS A 39 -7.91 -5.07 8.02
CA LYS A 39 -7.34 -6.33 8.54
C LYS A 39 -5.91 -6.49 8.03
N TYR A 40 -5.03 -7.10 8.85
CA TYR A 40 -3.64 -7.35 8.47
C TYR A 40 -3.48 -8.13 7.16
N ASP A 41 -4.32 -9.15 6.93
CA ASP A 41 -4.30 -9.93 5.70
C ASP A 41 -4.62 -9.07 4.47
N ASP A 42 -5.55 -8.12 4.61
CA ASP A 42 -5.90 -7.19 3.54
C ASP A 42 -4.76 -6.17 3.29
N MET A 43 -4.10 -5.68 4.35
CA MET A 43 -2.90 -4.83 4.22
C MET A 43 -1.77 -5.57 3.49
N GLY A 44 -1.49 -6.82 3.86
CA GLY A 44 -0.47 -7.64 3.21
C GLY A 44 -0.78 -7.87 1.73
N LYS A 45 -2.04 -8.14 1.38
CA LYS A 45 -2.49 -8.25 -0.02
C LYS A 45 -2.30 -6.96 -0.79
N ILE A 46 -2.65 -5.81 -0.21
CA ILE A 46 -2.49 -4.49 -0.86
C ILE A 46 -1.00 -4.19 -1.06
N GLY A 47 -0.16 -4.39 -0.03
CA GLY A 47 1.28 -4.20 -0.13
C GLY A 47 1.91 -5.09 -1.21
N HIS A 48 1.51 -6.36 -1.28
CA HIS A 48 1.96 -7.28 -2.32
C HIS A 48 1.51 -6.84 -3.72
N ALA A 49 0.26 -6.41 -3.88
CA ALA A 49 -0.23 -5.89 -5.15
C ALA A 49 0.53 -4.65 -5.61
N ALA A 50 0.87 -3.73 -4.70
CA ALA A 50 1.70 -2.56 -4.98
C ALA A 50 3.12 -2.97 -5.43
N PHE A 51 3.73 -3.96 -4.76
CA PHE A 51 5.02 -4.50 -5.16
C PHE A 51 5.00 -5.13 -6.56
N LEU A 52 3.98 -5.93 -6.88
CA LEU A 52 3.82 -6.52 -8.21
C LEU A 52 3.63 -5.45 -9.29
N LEU A 53 2.84 -4.42 -8.99
CA LEU A 53 2.63 -3.30 -9.91
C LEU A 53 3.94 -2.54 -10.15
N HIS A 54 4.74 -2.29 -9.11
CA HIS A 54 6.08 -1.70 -9.23
C HIS A 54 6.99 -2.53 -10.16
N GLN A 55 7.06 -3.86 -9.96
CA GLN A 55 7.86 -4.75 -10.80
C GLN A 55 7.43 -4.71 -12.27
N HIS A 56 6.12 -4.78 -12.52
CA HIS A 56 5.59 -4.75 -13.87
C HIS A 56 5.84 -3.39 -14.56
N LEU A 57 5.59 -2.28 -13.85
CA LEU A 57 5.82 -0.94 -14.39
C LEU A 57 7.29 -0.66 -14.68
N SER A 58 8.20 -1.15 -13.84
CA SER A 58 9.64 -0.94 -14.00
C SER A 58 10.17 -1.51 -15.32
N SER A 59 9.59 -2.62 -15.77
CA SER A 59 9.93 -3.27 -17.04
C SER A 59 9.06 -2.77 -18.20
N ALA A 60 7.73 -2.91 -18.10
CA ALA A 60 6.80 -2.60 -19.18
C ALA A 60 6.69 -1.11 -19.48
N GLY A 61 6.82 -0.25 -18.46
CA GLY A 61 6.71 1.21 -18.62
C GLY A 61 7.83 1.82 -19.46
N LYS A 62 8.99 1.15 -19.54
CA LYS A 62 10.16 1.61 -20.31
C LYS A 62 10.23 1.02 -21.72
N HIS A 63 9.34 0.10 -22.07
CA HIS A 63 9.40 -0.66 -23.32
C HIS A 63 9.47 0.22 -24.58
N ALA A 64 8.69 1.31 -24.62
CA ALA A 64 8.64 2.19 -25.79
C ALA A 64 9.72 3.29 -25.80
N GLN A 65 10.56 3.39 -24.77
CA GLN A 65 11.46 4.52 -24.57
C GLN A 65 12.42 4.73 -25.77
N GLN A 66 13.22 3.71 -26.09
CA GLN A 66 14.23 3.81 -27.15
C GLN A 66 13.60 4.04 -28.52
N ALA A 67 12.47 3.37 -28.81
CA ALA A 67 11.74 3.55 -30.07
C ALA A 67 11.16 4.97 -30.20
N THR A 68 10.65 5.53 -29.09
CA THR A 68 10.11 6.90 -29.05
C THR A 68 11.22 7.93 -29.26
N GLU A 69 12.37 7.77 -28.60
CA GLU A 69 13.53 8.66 -28.76
C GLU A 69 14.09 8.61 -30.18
N ALA A 70 14.19 7.43 -30.79
CA ALA A 70 14.65 7.27 -32.16
C ALA A 70 13.68 7.91 -33.17
N ALA A 71 12.37 7.68 -33.01
CA ALA A 71 11.34 8.29 -33.85
C ALA A 71 11.33 9.82 -33.73
N ALA A 72 11.46 10.34 -32.51
CA ALA A 72 11.53 11.78 -32.26
C ALA A 72 12.73 12.42 -33.00
N LYS A 73 13.92 11.82 -32.88
CA LYS A 73 15.13 12.29 -33.57
C LYS A 73 15.02 12.21 -35.08
N SER A 74 14.45 11.13 -35.62
CA SER A 74 14.25 10.99 -37.07
C SER A 74 13.31 12.08 -37.60
N LEU A 75 12.17 12.29 -36.95
CA LEU A 75 11.20 13.30 -37.35
C LEU A 75 11.79 14.71 -37.27
N GLU A 76 12.56 15.01 -36.23
CA GLU A 76 13.24 16.30 -36.09
C GLU A 76 14.32 16.51 -37.15
N GLY A 77 15.11 15.47 -37.45
CA GLY A 77 16.11 15.49 -38.52
C GLY A 77 15.51 15.70 -39.92
N ASP A 78 14.30 15.18 -40.14
CA ASP A 78 13.52 15.39 -41.36
C ASP A 78 12.81 16.76 -41.41
N GLY A 79 13.00 17.60 -40.38
CA GLY A 79 12.45 18.96 -40.30
C GLY A 79 11.01 19.03 -39.77
N PHE A 80 10.44 17.93 -39.29
CA PHE A 80 9.11 17.92 -38.69
C PHE A 80 9.15 18.37 -37.23
N GLY A 81 8.44 19.45 -36.91
CA GLY A 81 8.28 19.93 -35.53
C GLY A 81 7.60 18.92 -34.57
N THR A 82 6.94 17.89 -35.11
CA THR A 82 6.38 16.78 -34.32
C THR A 82 7.45 15.95 -33.64
N GLY A 83 8.71 15.96 -34.11
CA GLY A 83 9.83 15.28 -33.46
C GLY A 83 10.08 15.81 -32.04
N GLY A 84 10.21 17.13 -31.89
CA GLY A 84 10.37 17.77 -30.59
C GLY A 84 9.16 17.59 -29.65
N ALA A 85 7.94 17.59 -30.21
CA ALA A 85 6.73 17.28 -29.44
C ALA A 85 6.72 15.84 -28.92
N LEU A 86 7.15 14.86 -29.74
CA LEU A 86 7.26 13.46 -29.37
C LEU A 86 8.34 13.23 -28.29
N ALA A 87 9.49 13.90 -28.41
CA ALA A 87 10.53 13.86 -27.38
C ALA A 87 9.99 14.32 -26.02
N LYS A 88 9.31 15.47 -26.00
CA LYS A 88 8.71 16.02 -24.78
C LYS A 88 7.62 15.13 -24.19
N ALA A 89 6.83 14.46 -25.03
CA ALA A 89 5.86 13.47 -24.58
C ALA A 89 6.56 12.26 -23.92
N GLY A 90 7.67 11.78 -24.48
CA GLY A 90 8.49 10.72 -23.91
C GLY A 90 9.10 11.08 -22.55
N GLU A 91 9.61 12.30 -22.40
CA GLU A 91 10.11 12.84 -21.13
C GLU A 91 9.00 12.91 -20.07
N GLY A 92 7.84 13.45 -20.45
CA GLY A 92 6.68 13.53 -19.56
C GLY A 92 6.20 12.16 -19.08
N TRP A 93 6.18 11.17 -19.97
CA TRP A 93 5.87 9.79 -19.62
C TRP A 93 6.88 9.20 -18.64
N GLN A 94 8.18 9.37 -18.86
CA GLN A 94 9.21 8.88 -17.95
C GLN A 94 9.10 9.51 -16.55
N GLY A 95 8.84 10.81 -16.48
CA GLY A 95 8.60 11.49 -15.20
C GLY A 95 7.38 10.93 -14.45
N GLN A 96 6.26 10.71 -15.14
CA GLN A 96 5.06 10.13 -14.54
C GLN A 96 5.27 8.68 -14.10
N LEU A 97 5.99 7.88 -14.91
CA LEU A 97 6.34 6.51 -14.58
C LEU A 97 7.18 6.45 -13.30
N GLN A 98 8.17 7.35 -13.17
CA GLN A 98 9.00 7.41 -11.97
C GLN A 98 8.17 7.72 -10.72
N VAL A 99 7.30 8.72 -10.77
CA VAL A 99 6.40 9.06 -9.66
C VAL A 99 5.53 7.87 -9.26
N LEU A 100 5.02 7.12 -10.24
CA LEU A 100 4.18 5.95 -9.97
C LEU A 100 4.98 4.80 -9.34
N LEU A 101 6.22 4.59 -9.80
CA LEU A 101 7.13 3.60 -9.19
C LEU A 101 7.44 3.96 -7.73
N ASP A 102 7.81 5.20 -7.46
CA ASP A 102 8.13 5.68 -6.12
C ASP A 102 6.91 5.54 -5.19
N ALA A 103 5.72 5.88 -5.65
CA ALA A 103 4.48 5.71 -4.90
C ALA A 103 4.17 4.24 -4.60
N CYS A 104 4.35 3.33 -5.57
CA CYS A 104 4.11 1.90 -5.35
C CYS A 104 5.09 1.32 -4.33
N ALA A 105 6.37 1.69 -4.42
CA ALA A 105 7.39 1.28 -3.46
C ALA A 105 7.08 1.83 -2.05
N GLN A 106 6.71 3.10 -1.95
CA GLN A 106 6.34 3.70 -0.67
C GLN A 106 5.14 3.00 -0.03
N ILE A 107 4.10 2.66 -0.81
CA ILE A 107 2.92 1.94 -0.31
C ILE A 107 3.29 0.52 0.15
N SER A 108 4.07 -0.22 -0.65
CA SER A 108 4.47 -1.58 -0.27
C SER A 108 5.28 -1.59 1.01
N ASP A 109 6.26 -0.68 1.13
CA ASP A 109 7.16 -0.61 2.27
C ASP A 109 6.43 -0.15 3.53
N HIS A 110 5.54 0.84 3.42
CA HIS A 110 4.76 1.30 4.57
C HIS A 110 3.81 0.23 5.11
N LEU A 111 3.12 -0.50 4.23
CA LEU A 111 2.18 -1.53 4.67
C LEU A 111 2.92 -2.73 5.25
N ASP A 112 4.04 -3.14 4.67
CA ASP A 112 4.88 -4.20 5.24
C ASP A 112 5.43 -3.80 6.62
N TYR A 113 5.90 -2.56 6.76
CA TYR A 113 6.31 -2.01 8.05
C TYR A 113 5.17 -2.02 9.08
N SER A 114 3.96 -1.54 8.73
CA SER A 114 2.83 -1.51 9.66
C SER A 114 2.39 -2.91 10.10
N VAL A 115 2.38 -3.89 9.18
CA VAL A 115 2.06 -5.29 9.53
C VAL A 115 3.14 -5.86 10.44
N THR A 116 4.42 -5.65 10.13
CA THR A 116 5.52 -6.21 10.93
C THR A 116 5.62 -5.57 12.31
N SER A 117 5.51 -4.24 12.42
CA SER A 117 5.54 -3.55 13.72
C SER A 117 4.38 -3.95 14.61
N SER A 118 3.17 -4.03 14.06
CA SER A 118 1.99 -4.39 14.85
C SER A 118 2.06 -5.84 15.35
N ASN A 119 2.58 -6.77 14.55
CA ASN A 119 2.81 -8.15 14.99
C ASN A 119 3.87 -8.24 16.10
N GLN A 120 4.87 -7.35 16.11
CA GLN A 120 5.84 -7.29 17.20
C GLN A 120 5.21 -6.75 18.49
N ASP A 121 4.39 -5.70 18.38
CA ASP A 121 3.66 -5.12 19.51
C ASP A 121 2.70 -6.14 20.13
N ASP A 122 1.94 -6.88 19.32
CA ASP A 122 1.03 -7.94 19.79
C ASP A 122 1.78 -9.06 20.53
N GLN A 123 2.96 -9.45 20.05
CA GLN A 123 3.81 -10.42 20.74
C GLN A 123 4.34 -9.88 22.06
N PHE A 124 4.75 -8.61 22.10
CA PHE A 124 5.23 -7.97 23.32
C PHE A 124 4.12 -7.82 24.36
N ILE A 125 2.94 -7.35 23.96
CA ILE A 125 1.75 -7.28 24.83
C ILE A 125 1.37 -8.69 25.30
N GLY A 126 1.31 -9.67 24.39
CA GLY A 126 1.03 -11.06 24.73
C GLY A 126 2.03 -11.63 25.74
N ALA A 127 3.33 -11.31 25.61
CA ALA A 127 4.35 -11.68 26.58
C ALA A 127 4.13 -10.99 27.93
N GLN A 128 3.88 -9.68 27.95
CA GLN A 128 3.60 -8.93 29.18
C GLN A 128 2.33 -9.40 29.89
N LEU A 129 1.28 -9.75 29.16
CA LEU A 129 0.03 -10.31 29.70
C LEU A 129 0.21 -11.72 30.24
N ARG A 130 1.15 -12.51 29.70
CA ARG A 130 1.51 -13.82 30.28
C ARG A 130 2.35 -13.70 31.55
N VAL A 131 3.24 -12.70 31.58
CA VAL A 131 4.08 -12.41 32.76
C VAL A 131 3.23 -11.79 33.89
N SER A 132 2.31 -10.90 33.54
CA SER A 132 1.29 -10.39 34.46
C SER A 132 0.26 -11.47 34.71
N LYS A 133 0.33 -12.20 35.84
CA LYS A 133 -0.68 -13.20 36.25
C LYS A 133 -2.06 -12.55 36.50
N ILE A 134 -2.74 -12.13 35.46
CA ILE A 134 -4.09 -11.55 35.54
C ILE A 134 -5.08 -12.57 36.15
N SER A 135 -4.80 -13.86 36.03
CA SER A 135 -5.54 -14.94 36.70
C SER A 135 -5.37 -15.00 38.22
N GLU A 136 -4.32 -14.40 38.80
CA GLU A 136 -4.18 -14.25 40.26
C GLU A 136 -4.97 -13.04 40.80
N TYR A 137 -5.39 -12.11 39.92
CA TYR A 137 -6.10 -10.87 40.29
C TYR A 137 -7.58 -10.85 39.90
N LEU A 138 -8.01 -11.65 38.91
CA LEU A 138 -9.41 -11.91 38.65
C LEU A 138 -9.88 -12.98 39.65
N ASP A 139 -10.54 -12.55 40.72
CA ASP A 139 -11.14 -13.37 41.78
C ASP A 139 -12.26 -14.27 41.20
N VAL A 140 -11.90 -15.22 40.34
CA VAL A 140 -12.79 -16.28 39.88
C VAL A 140 -13.00 -17.19 41.09
N PRO A 141 -14.23 -17.28 41.64
CA PRO A 141 -14.48 -18.09 42.81
C PRO A 141 -14.06 -19.54 42.53
N PRO A 142 -13.42 -20.21 43.50
CA PRO A 142 -12.94 -21.58 43.31
C PRO A 142 -14.13 -22.48 42.90
N PRO A 143 -13.94 -23.42 41.96
CA PRO A 143 -15.01 -24.34 41.58
C PRO A 143 -15.45 -25.10 42.82
N THR A 144 -16.74 -24.98 43.17
CA THR A 144 -17.32 -25.57 44.38
C THR A 144 -17.57 -27.08 44.25
N SER A 145 -17.03 -27.73 43.21
CA SER A 145 -17.13 -29.18 43.02
C SER A 145 -15.95 -29.73 42.21
N SER A 146 -15.44 -30.89 42.64
CA SER A 146 -14.28 -31.60 42.04
C SER A 146 -14.46 -31.98 40.57
N SER A 147 -15.67 -31.86 40.02
CA SER A 147 -16.03 -32.14 38.63
C SER A 147 -15.80 -30.98 37.66
N ASP A 148 -15.54 -29.75 38.15
CA ASP A 148 -15.41 -28.53 37.34
C ASP A 148 -13.96 -28.07 37.12
N VAL A 149 -12.96 -28.86 37.53
CA VAL A 149 -11.55 -28.51 37.32
C VAL A 149 -11.17 -28.79 35.86
N PRO A 150 -10.84 -27.76 35.04
CA PRO A 150 -10.37 -27.99 33.69
C PRO A 150 -9.08 -28.81 33.74
N HIS A 151 -9.04 -29.94 33.04
CA HIS A 151 -7.82 -30.74 32.89
C HIS A 151 -6.80 -29.95 32.06
N VAL A 152 -5.99 -29.14 32.73
CA VAL A 152 -4.76 -28.59 32.16
C VAL A 152 -3.82 -29.77 31.98
N ARG A 153 -3.60 -30.21 30.73
CA ARG A 153 -2.55 -31.18 30.45
C ARG A 153 -1.24 -30.59 30.95
N LYS A 154 -0.58 -31.27 31.89
CA LYS A 154 0.77 -30.91 32.30
C LYS A 154 1.65 -30.94 31.05
N ALA A 155 2.33 -29.84 30.77
CA ALA A 155 3.40 -29.83 29.80
C ALA A 155 4.45 -30.84 30.28
N GLU A 156 4.60 -31.94 29.53
CA GLU A 156 5.80 -32.77 29.63
C GLU A 156 7.00 -31.88 29.31
N GLY A 157 8.05 -32.02 30.13
CA GLY A 157 9.25 -31.20 30.05
C GLY A 157 9.96 -31.27 28.69
N PRO A 158 11.02 -30.46 28.50
CA PRO A 158 11.66 -30.29 27.21
C PRO A 158 12.16 -31.64 26.66
N VAL A 159 11.72 -31.96 25.45
CA VAL A 159 12.35 -33.00 24.63
C VAL A 159 13.72 -32.47 24.24
N MET A 160 14.76 -33.09 24.80
CA MET A 160 16.15 -32.95 24.39
C MET A 160 16.36 -33.55 23.00
#